data_AF-A0A353LS86-F1
#
_entry.id   AF-A0A353LS86-F1
#
_cell.length_a   1.000
_cell.length_b   1.000
_cell.length_c   1.000
_cell.angle_alpha   90.00
_cell.angle_beta   90.00
_cell.angle_gamma   90.00
#
_symmetry.space_group_name_H-M   'P 1'
#
loop_
_entity.id
_entity.type
_entity.pdbx_description
1 polymer ?
#
loop_
_entity_poly.entity_id
_entity_poly.type
_entity_poly.pdbx_seq_one_letter_code
_entity_poly.pdbx_strand_id
1 'polypeptide(L)' 'MYQGKVVTNAMEQVVYGIAAAEAVNAEAERLDAQRVFLMVSAALDQQTDEIARIRDRL' A
#
# COMPACT_ATOMS: atom_id res chain seq x y z
N MET A 1 -17.16 26.42 -9.42
CA MET A 1 -16.01 25.71 -10.04
C MET A 1 -14.83 25.89 -9.11
N TYR A 2 -14.41 24.84 -8.38
CA TYR A 2 -13.21 24.94 -7.54
C TYR A 2 -11.98 24.78 -8.44
N GLN A 3 -11.19 25.83 -8.56
CA GLN A 3 -9.87 25.77 -9.19
C GLN A 3 -8.81 25.62 -8.10
N GLY A 4 -7.90 24.66 -8.27
CA GLY A 4 -6.79 24.42 -7.36
C GLY A 4 -5.71 23.57 -8.02
N LYS A 5 -4.45 23.79 -7.63
CA LYS A 5 -3.28 23.03 -8.09
C LYS A 5 -2.80 22.16 -6.94
N VAL A 6 -2.90 20.84 -7.08
CA VAL A 6 -2.31 19.87 -6.13
C VAL A 6 -0.93 19.51 -6.66
N VAL A 7 0.11 19.91 -5.93
CA VAL A 7 1.49 19.53 -6.23
C VAL A 7 1.88 18.41 -5.27
N THR A 8 1.99 17.19 -5.79
CA THR A 8 2.57 16.07 -5.06
C THR A 8 4.05 16.01 -5.40
N ASN A 9 4.91 16.56 -4.52
CA ASN A 9 6.35 16.32 -4.60
C ASN A 9 6.63 14.81 -4.59
N ALA A 10 7.75 14.37 -5.19
CA ALA A 10 7.98 13.02 -5.73
C ALA A 10 7.57 11.84 -4.83
N MET A 11 6.28 11.49 -4.86
CA MET A 11 5.87 10.11 -4.69
C MET A 11 6.42 9.38 -5.92
N GLU A 12 7.35 8.43 -5.73
CA GLU A 12 7.94 7.69 -6.85
C GLU A 12 6.87 7.07 -7.73
N GLN A 13 5.79 6.54 -7.12
CA GLN A 13 4.73 5.86 -7.82
C GLN A 13 3.43 5.80 -7.00
N VAL A 14 2.29 5.78 -7.69
CA VAL A 14 0.98 5.42 -7.11
C VAL A 14 0.43 4.23 -7.91
N VAL A 15 0.14 3.14 -7.22
CA VAL A 15 -0.48 1.93 -7.80
C VAL A 15 -1.95 1.88 -7.40
N TYR A 16 -2.84 1.68 -8.36
CA TYR A 16 -4.29 1.66 -8.15
C TYR A 16 -4.98 0.69 -9.13
N GLY A 17 -6.21 0.28 -8.80
CA GLY A 17 -7.00 -0.64 -9.63
C GLY A 17 -6.66 -2.12 -9.46
N ILE A 18 -5.74 -2.46 -8.56
CA ILE A 18 -5.40 -3.83 -8.15
C ILE A 18 -5.50 -3.95 -6.62
N ALA A 19 -5.57 -5.19 -6.12
CA ALA A 19 -5.65 -5.43 -4.68
C ALA A 19 -4.37 -4.95 -3.98
N ALA A 20 -4.50 -4.38 -2.78
CA ALA A 20 -3.36 -3.87 -2.01
C ALA A 20 -2.32 -4.96 -1.70
N ALA A 21 -2.77 -6.19 -1.42
CA ALA A 21 -1.89 -7.35 -1.20
C ALA A 21 -1.00 -7.67 -2.40
N GLU A 22 -1.54 -7.56 -3.62
CA GLU A 22 -0.77 -7.78 -4.84
C GLU A 22 0.23 -6.64 -5.09
N ALA A 23 -0.22 -5.39 -4.94
CA ALA A 23 0.62 -4.22 -5.12
C ALA A 23 1.80 -4.20 -4.14
N VAL A 24 1.55 -4.49 -2.86
CA VAL A 24 2.57 -4.49 -1.81
C VAL A 24 3.59 -5.61 -2.01
N ASN A 25 3.15 -6.82 -2.38
CA ASN A 25 4.08 -7.92 -2.68
C ASN A 25 4.95 -7.59 -3.91
N ALA A 26 4.36 -7.08 -4.99
CA ALA A 26 5.11 -6.70 -6.19
C ALA A 26 6.15 -5.60 -5.89
N GLU A 27 5.82 -4.66 -4.99
CA GLU A 27 6.75 -3.61 -4.59
C GLU A 27 7.87 -4.14 -3.69
N ALA A 28 7.57 -5.07 -2.78
CA ALA A 28 8.59 -5.75 -1.98
C ALA A 28 9.57 -6.53 -2.86
N GLU A 29 9.08 -7.24 -3.87
CA GLU A 29 9.90 -7.92 -4.89
C GLU A 29 10.75 -6.92 -5.69
N ARG A 30 10.14 -5.81 -6.17
CA ARG A 30 10.83 -4.76 -6.93
C ARG A 30 11.99 -4.13 -6.15
N LEU A 31 11.82 -3.97 -4.84
CA LEU A 31 12.80 -3.37 -3.94
C LEU A 31 13.81 -4.38 -3.37
N ASP A 32 13.71 -5.67 -3.73
CA ASP A 32 14.49 -6.77 -3.15
C ASP A 32 14.42 -6.78 -1.61
N ALA A 33 13.24 -6.47 -1.08
CA ALA A 33 13.01 -6.32 0.35
C ALA A 33 12.94 -7.69 1.04
N GLN A 34 13.89 -7.94 1.96
CA GLN A 34 13.94 -9.21 2.70
C GLN A 34 12.94 -9.28 3.86
N ARG A 35 12.45 -8.12 4.31
CA ARG A 35 11.49 -8.01 5.42
C ARG A 35 10.68 -6.73 5.30
N VAL A 36 9.37 -6.85 5.45
CA VAL A 36 8.45 -5.71 5.38
C VAL A 36 7.82 -5.48 6.77
N PHE A 37 7.72 -4.21 7.18
CA PHE A 37 7.01 -3.81 8.39
C PHE A 37 5.77 -3.01 7.99
N LEU A 38 4.59 -3.51 8.36
CA LEU A 38 3.31 -2.86 8.05
C LEU A 38 2.93 -1.90 9.18
N MET A 39 2.82 -0.61 8.85
CA MET A 39 2.29 0.41 9.75
C MET A 39 0.83 0.67 9.38
N VAL A 40 -0.09 0.23 10.23
CA VAL A 40 -1.52 0.23 9.96
C VAL A 40 -2.30 0.73 11.17
N SER A 41 -3.51 1.24 10.95
CA SER A 41 -4.41 1.59 12.06
C SER A 41 -5.00 0.33 12.68
N ALA A 42 -5.31 0.39 13.98
CA ALA A 42 -5.96 -0.73 14.68
C ALA A 42 -7.30 -1.11 14.04
N ALA A 43 -8.08 -0.13 13.56
CA ALA A 43 -9.35 -0.39 12.90
C ALA A 43 -9.16 -1.19 11.59
N LEU A 44 -8.15 -0.85 10.78
CA LEU A 44 -7.89 -1.57 9.53
C LEU A 44 -7.42 -3.01 9.77
N ASP A 45 -6.56 -3.22 10.79
CA ASP A 45 -6.04 -4.55 11.16
C ASP A 45 -7.10 -5.44 11.83
N GLN A 46 -8.02 -4.87 12.62
CA GLN A 46 -8.96 -5.65 13.45
C GLN A 46 -10.38 -5.76 12.87
N GLN A 47 -10.83 -4.76 12.12
CA GLN A 47 -12.22 -4.69 11.62
C GLN A 47 -12.36 -5.11 10.16
N THR A 48 -11.24 -5.40 9.50
CA THR A 48 -11.19 -5.87 8.12
C THR A 48 -10.19 -7.01 8.00
N ASP A 49 -10.25 -7.75 6.91
CA ASP A 49 -9.28 -8.79 6.57
C ASP A 49 -8.17 -8.30 5.63
N GLU A 50 -8.15 -7.01 5.28
CA GLU A 50 -7.20 -6.46 4.30
C GLU A 50 -5.74 -6.63 4.73
N ILE A 51 -5.42 -6.40 6.02
CA ILE A 51 -4.05 -6.58 6.51
C ILE A 51 -3.65 -8.05 6.58
N ALA A 52 -4.60 -8.95 6.88
CA ALA A 52 -4.34 -10.39 6.85
C ALA A 52 -3.99 -10.84 5.42
N ARG A 53 -4.75 -10.40 4.41
CA ARG A 53 -4.48 -10.70 2.99
C ARG A 53 -3.10 -10.19 2.53
N ILE A 54 -2.66 -9.03 3.01
CA ILE A 54 -1.31 -8.52 2.71
C ILE A 54 -0.25 -9.41 3.35
N ARG A 55 -0.42 -9.81 4.62
CA ARG A 55 0.53 -10.67 5.35
C ARG A 55 0.65 -12.07 4.73
N ASP A 56 -0.44 -12.64 4.24
CA ASP A 56 -0.45 -13.97 3.60
C ASP A 56 0.25 -13.96 2.22
N ARG A 57 0.44 -12.77 1.63
CA ARG A 57 0.98 -12.60 0.27
C ARG A 57 2.44 -12.18 0.24
N LEU A 58 2.93 -11.53 1.31
CA LEU A 58 4.32 -11.13 1.56
C LEU A 58 5.19 -12.31 2.00
#